data_AF-A0A165WTV3-F1
#
_entry.id   AF-A0A165WTV3-F1
#
_cell.length_a   1.000
_cell.length_b   1.000
_cell.length_c   1.000
_cell.angle_alpha   90.00
_cell.angle_beta   90.00
_cell.angle_gamma   90.00
#
_symmetry.space_group_name_H-M   'P 1'
#
loop_
_entity.id
_entity.type
_entity.pdbx_description
1 polymer ?
#
loop_
_entity_poly.entity_id
_entity_poly.type
_entity_poly.pdbx_seq_one_letter_code
_entity_poly.pdbx_strand_id
1 'polypeptide(L)'
;MGCAPYFALTGTHPILPLDVAEATYLQPPPDSFPISTADLIARRSLDLLKRHEDLERIHSNVYKARIEAARRYELEHKATIHDYDFKPGSLVLMRNTRYEKGLRKKMRKRYLGPLVVISRNRGGAYIVCELDGSVHHRPIAAFRLIPYFARQHIELPDLDGLLDISTARLREMEDSDDADEDEDEDIALPADEELEV
;
A
#
# COMPACT_ATOMS: atom_id res chain seq x y z
N MET A 1 1.95 41.31 2.49
CA MET A 1 2.03 39.99 3.15
C MET A 1 3.45 39.41 3.20
N GLY A 2 4.39 39.75 2.30
CA GLY A 2 5.82 39.39 2.47
C GLY A 2 6.13 37.88 2.50
N CYS A 3 5.15 37.03 2.21
CA CYS A 3 5.26 35.58 2.21
C CYS A 3 4.85 35.00 0.86
N ALA A 4 5.30 33.78 0.57
CA ALA A 4 4.93 33.07 -0.64
C ALA A 4 3.43 32.72 -0.63
N PRO A 5 2.75 32.67 -1.79
CA PRO A 5 1.33 32.31 -1.88
C PRO A 5 0.98 30.98 -1.20
N TYR A 6 1.87 29.97 -1.29
CA TYR A 6 1.71 28.70 -0.60
C TYR A 6 1.62 28.88 0.92
N PHE A 7 2.57 29.61 1.52
CA PHE A 7 2.60 29.87 2.96
C PHE A 7 1.37 30.66 3.42
N ALA A 8 0.91 31.62 2.63
CA ALA A 8 -0.31 32.37 2.94
C ALA A 8 -1.56 31.47 2.99
N LEU A 9 -1.56 30.37 2.24
CA LEU A 9 -2.69 29.46 2.14
C LEU A 9 -2.60 28.29 3.15
N THR A 10 -1.40 27.79 3.43
CA THR A 10 -1.16 26.57 4.22
C THR A 10 -0.54 26.81 5.59
N GLY A 11 -0.01 28.02 5.85
CA GLY A 11 0.74 28.35 7.06
C GLY A 11 2.10 27.65 7.18
N THR A 12 2.56 26.97 6.13
CA THR A 12 3.82 26.22 6.12
C THR A 12 4.67 26.59 4.91
N HIS A 13 6.00 26.53 5.02
CA HIS A 13 6.88 26.77 3.89
C HIS A 13 6.88 25.54 2.97
N PRO A 14 6.74 25.72 1.64
CA PRO A 14 6.79 24.61 0.71
C PRO A 14 8.21 24.05 0.63
N ILE A 15 8.33 22.74 0.46
CA ILE A 15 9.59 22.11 0.04
C ILE A 15 9.73 22.35 -1.47
N LEU A 16 10.75 23.09 -1.88
CA LEU A 16 10.99 23.40 -3.29
C LEU A 16 11.72 22.23 -3.97
N PRO A 17 11.54 22.03 -5.30
CA PRO A 17 12.36 21.08 -6.04
C PRO A 17 13.86 21.35 -5.89
N LEU A 18 14.25 22.62 -5.71
CA LEU A 18 15.62 23.00 -5.40
C LEU A 18 16.08 22.47 -4.05
N ASP A 19 15.24 22.47 -3.02
CA ASP A 19 15.60 21.91 -1.71
C ASP A 19 15.87 20.40 -1.81
N VAL A 20 15.15 19.69 -2.69
CA VAL A 20 15.38 18.27 -3.01
C VAL A 20 16.69 18.07 -3.77
N ALA A 21 16.95 18.88 -4.80
CA ALA A 21 18.18 18.79 -5.59
C ALA A 21 19.43 19.21 -4.82
N GLU A 22 19.29 20.17 -3.91
CA GLU A 22 20.37 20.68 -3.08
C GLU A 22 20.56 19.91 -1.77
N ALA A 23 19.58 19.08 -1.39
CA ALA A 23 19.57 18.27 -0.17
C ALA A 23 19.80 19.10 1.12
N THR A 24 19.50 20.40 1.08
CA THR A 24 19.79 21.35 2.17
C THR A 24 19.04 21.01 3.47
N TYR A 25 17.97 20.21 3.39
CA TYR A 25 17.16 19.75 4.54
C TYR A 25 17.76 18.55 5.28
N LEU A 26 18.89 18.01 4.81
CA LEU A 26 19.52 16.82 5.37
C LEU A 26 20.44 17.10 6.58
N GLN A 27 20.70 18.35 6.93
CA GLN A 27 21.51 18.65 8.12
C GLN A 27 20.90 18.11 9.40
N PRO A 28 21.73 17.55 10.30
CA PRO A 28 21.27 17.24 11.64
C PRO A 28 20.81 18.52 12.35
N PRO A 29 19.80 18.42 13.22
CA PRO A 29 19.39 19.54 14.05
C PRO A 29 20.57 20.04 14.90
N PRO A 30 20.58 21.33 15.27
CA PRO A 30 21.61 21.84 16.16
C PRO A 30 21.50 21.28 17.57
N ASP A 31 22.65 21.13 18.23
CA ASP A 31 22.73 20.58 19.58
C ASP A 31 22.20 21.57 20.64
N SER A 32 22.15 22.85 20.32
CA SER A 32 21.68 23.89 21.23
C SER A 32 21.14 25.12 20.49
N PHE A 33 20.35 25.91 21.20
CA PHE A 33 19.92 27.24 20.81
C PHE A 33 20.23 28.22 21.96
N PRO A 34 20.85 29.38 21.70
CA PRO A 34 21.28 29.93 20.40
C PRO A 34 22.63 29.39 19.90
N ILE A 35 22.80 29.31 18.57
CA ILE A 35 24.08 29.01 17.90
C ILE A 35 24.82 30.31 17.60
N SER A 36 26.15 30.31 17.63
CA SER A 36 26.93 31.47 17.23
C SER A 36 26.79 31.77 15.74
N THR A 37 26.92 33.04 15.34
CA THR A 37 26.86 33.42 13.90
C THR A 37 27.92 32.69 13.07
N ALA A 38 29.11 32.46 13.65
CA ALA A 38 30.19 31.74 12.98
C ALA A 38 29.83 30.27 12.71
N ASP A 39 29.27 29.58 13.71
CA ASP A 39 28.87 28.18 13.58
C ASP A 39 27.69 28.02 12.60
N LEU A 40 26.77 28.99 12.60
CA LEU A 40 25.65 29.00 11.65
C LEU A 40 26.14 29.17 10.21
N ILE A 41 27.11 30.07 9.97
CA ILE A 41 27.74 30.25 8.66
C ILE A 41 28.48 28.97 8.27
N ALA A 42 29.27 28.39 9.16
CA ALA A 42 30.02 27.16 8.89
C ALA A 42 29.10 26.00 8.48
N ARG A 43 27.98 25.80 9.19
CA ARG A 43 26.96 24.79 8.85
C ARG A 43 26.40 25.01 7.44
N ARG A 44 25.96 26.23 7.12
CA ARG A 44 25.44 26.56 5.78
C ARG A 44 26.50 26.43 4.69
N SER A 45 27.76 26.74 4.99
CA SER A 45 28.87 26.54 4.05
C SER A 45 29.10 25.06 3.78
N LEU A 46 29.02 24.20 4.80
CA LEU A 46 29.10 22.74 4.63
C LEU A 46 27.97 22.20 3.75
N ASP A 47 26.74 22.73 3.90
CA ASP A 47 25.60 22.36 3.06
C ASP A 47 25.85 22.66 1.59
N LEU A 48 26.30 23.88 1.31
CA LEU A 48 26.62 24.32 -0.05
C LEU A 48 27.80 23.54 -0.66
N LEU A 49 28.72 23.06 0.18
CA LEU A 49 29.89 22.29 -0.25
C LEU A 49 29.55 20.88 -0.72
N LYS A 50 28.41 20.31 -0.31
CA LYS A 50 27.90 18.99 -0.76
C LYS A 50 28.99 17.90 -0.83
N ARG A 51 29.81 17.78 0.21
CA ARG A 51 30.87 16.75 0.23
C ARG A 51 30.23 15.36 0.17
N HIS A 52 30.72 14.52 -0.74
CA HIS A 52 30.19 13.18 -0.95
C HIS A 52 30.17 12.35 0.35
N GLU A 53 31.22 12.45 1.17
CA GLU A 53 31.30 11.78 2.48
C GLU A 53 30.18 12.20 3.45
N ASP A 54 29.85 13.49 3.48
CA ASP A 54 28.78 14.02 4.34
C ASP A 54 27.41 13.58 3.84
N LEU A 55 27.19 13.59 2.52
CA LEU A 55 25.94 13.11 1.90
C LEU A 55 25.72 11.61 2.14
N GLU A 56 26.76 10.79 1.99
CA GLU A 56 26.72 9.36 2.29
C GLU A 56 26.39 9.10 3.76
N ARG A 57 27.04 9.85 4.66
CA ARG A 57 26.76 9.76 6.09
C ARG A 57 25.30 10.08 6.40
N ILE A 58 24.78 11.18 5.87
CA ILE A 58 23.38 11.55 6.11
C ILE A 58 22.43 10.53 5.50
N HIS A 59 22.66 10.11 4.25
CA HIS A 59 21.86 9.07 3.61
C HIS A 59 21.81 7.80 4.47
N SER A 60 22.96 7.36 5.00
CA SER A 60 23.03 6.19 5.87
C SER A 60 22.22 6.37 7.17
N ASN A 61 22.24 7.56 7.76
CA ASN A 61 21.51 7.87 8.99
C ASN A 61 20.00 7.89 8.74
N VAL A 62 19.56 8.55 7.67
CA VAL A 62 18.14 8.58 7.26
C VAL A 62 17.65 7.16 6.95
N TYR A 63 18.45 6.37 6.22
CA TYR A 63 18.10 4.99 5.90
C TYR A 63 17.95 4.13 7.16
N LYS A 64 18.89 4.22 8.11
CA LYS A 64 18.78 3.56 9.43
C LYS A 64 17.53 3.99 10.18
N ALA A 65 17.27 5.30 10.26
CA ALA A 65 16.09 5.84 10.92
C ALA A 65 14.78 5.36 10.28
N ARG A 66 14.73 5.23 8.94
CA ARG A 66 13.57 4.65 8.23
C ARG A 66 13.34 3.19 8.59
N ILE A 67 14.42 2.39 8.65
CA ILE A 67 14.33 0.98 9.07
C ILE A 67 13.83 0.87 10.51
N GLU A 68 14.38 1.68 11.42
CA GLU A 68 13.96 1.69 12.82
C GLU A 68 12.51 2.14 12.98
N ALA A 69 12.09 3.15 12.23
CA ALA A 69 10.71 3.61 12.21
C ALA A 69 9.76 2.52 11.68
N ALA A 70 10.14 1.79 10.62
CA ALA A 70 9.37 0.67 10.10
C ALA A 70 9.23 -0.46 11.14
N ARG A 71 10.33 -0.86 11.78
CA ARG A 71 10.30 -1.86 12.86
C ARG A 71 9.44 -1.42 14.04
N ARG A 72 9.53 -0.15 14.45
CA ARG A 72 8.69 0.40 15.52
C ARG A 72 7.22 0.35 15.12
N TYR A 73 6.90 0.71 13.88
CA TYR A 73 5.55 0.64 13.35
C TYR A 73 4.98 -0.79 13.38
N GLU A 74 5.76 -1.78 12.94
CA GLU A 74 5.39 -3.21 13.01
C GLU A 74 5.12 -3.67 14.45
N LEU A 75 5.96 -3.25 15.40
CA LEU A 75 5.80 -3.59 16.82
C LEU A 75 4.54 -2.95 17.43
N GLU A 76 4.32 -1.66 17.18
CA GLU A 76 3.16 -0.91 17.68
C GLU A 76 1.84 -1.43 17.07
N HIS A 77 1.87 -1.87 15.80
CA HIS A 77 0.67 -2.30 15.06
C HIS A 77 0.58 -3.81 14.89
N LYS A 78 1.28 -4.59 15.72
CA LYS A 78 1.30 -6.06 15.66
C LYS A 78 -0.10 -6.71 15.76
N ALA A 79 -1.05 -6.04 16.42
CA ALA A 79 -2.43 -6.52 16.53
C ALA A 79 -3.31 -6.23 15.30
N THR A 80 -2.83 -5.37 14.39
CA THR A 80 -3.57 -4.93 13.20
C THR A 80 -2.96 -5.50 11.92
N ILE A 81 -1.63 -5.52 11.85
CA ILE A 81 -0.87 -6.07 10.72
C ILE A 81 -0.83 -7.58 10.88
N HIS A 82 -1.70 -8.25 10.13
CA HIS A 82 -1.70 -9.70 10.01
C HIS A 82 -1.19 -10.07 8.63
N ASP A 83 -0.09 -10.83 8.60
CA ASP A 83 0.38 -11.50 7.40
C ASP A 83 -0.24 -12.89 7.36
N TYR A 84 -1.10 -13.13 6.36
CA TYR A 84 -1.77 -14.40 6.18
C TYR A 84 -1.10 -15.18 5.04
N ASP A 85 -0.61 -16.38 5.35
CA ASP A 85 -0.09 -17.35 4.39
C ASP A 85 -1.20 -18.35 4.05
N PHE A 86 -2.03 -18.01 3.06
CA PHE A 86 -3.13 -18.84 2.62
C PHE A 86 -2.61 -19.98 1.75
N LYS A 87 -2.93 -21.23 2.12
CA LYS A 87 -2.62 -22.39 1.29
C LYS A 87 -3.66 -22.55 0.17
N PRO A 88 -3.28 -23.13 -0.97
CA PRO A 88 -4.24 -23.59 -1.97
C PRO A 88 -5.40 -24.33 -1.29
N GLY A 89 -6.63 -23.93 -1.61
CA GLY A 89 -7.85 -24.40 -1.00
C GLY A 89 -8.39 -23.60 0.18
N SER A 90 -7.63 -22.66 0.72
CA SER A 90 -8.12 -21.87 1.85
C SER A 90 -9.31 -21.01 1.45
N LEU A 91 -10.37 -21.02 2.27
CA LEU A 91 -11.49 -20.10 2.11
C LEU A 91 -11.11 -18.71 2.65
N VAL A 92 -11.34 -17.69 1.84
CA VAL A 92 -10.98 -16.30 2.13
C VAL A 92 -12.12 -15.36 1.81
N LEU A 93 -12.15 -14.20 2.46
CA LEU A 93 -13.01 -13.08 2.11
C LEU A 93 -12.18 -12.00 1.45
N MET A 94 -12.66 -11.45 0.34
CA MET A 94 -12.04 -10.27 -0.28
C MET A 94 -12.64 -8.98 0.30
N ARG A 95 -11.78 -8.08 0.76
CA ARG A 95 -12.13 -6.69 1.09
C ARG A 95 -12.51 -5.92 -0.17
N ASN A 96 -13.66 -5.25 -0.10
CA ASN A 96 -14.07 -4.28 -1.10
C ASN A 96 -13.50 -2.90 -0.73
N THR A 97 -12.29 -2.63 -1.21
CA THR A 97 -11.49 -1.42 -0.96
C THR A 97 -12.23 -0.15 -1.40
N ARG A 98 -12.92 -0.19 -2.55
CA ARG A 98 -13.74 0.90 -3.09
C ARG A 98 -14.82 1.36 -2.12
N TYR A 99 -15.57 0.44 -1.52
CA TYR A 99 -16.62 0.80 -0.56
C TYR A 99 -16.12 1.02 0.87
N GLU A 100 -14.95 0.50 1.24
CA GLU A 100 -14.37 0.71 2.56
C GLU A 100 -13.92 2.17 2.77
N LYS A 101 -13.31 2.77 1.73
CA LYS A 101 -12.78 4.14 1.76
C LYS A 101 -13.82 5.23 1.43
N GLY A 102 -14.91 4.89 0.74
CA GLY A 102 -15.93 5.85 0.27
C GLY A 102 -16.85 6.43 1.36
N LEU A 103 -17.46 7.60 1.08
CA LEU A 103 -18.34 8.32 2.01
C LEU A 103 -19.70 7.61 2.22
N ARG A 104 -20.20 6.85 1.23
CA ARG A 104 -21.48 6.12 1.26
C ARG A 104 -21.34 4.63 1.65
N LYS A 105 -20.54 4.34 2.67
CA LYS A 105 -20.13 2.97 3.05
C LYS A 105 -21.09 2.16 3.91
N LYS A 106 -22.02 2.80 4.64
CA LYS A 106 -22.73 2.15 5.75
C LYS A 106 -23.63 0.98 5.34
N MET A 107 -24.18 1.02 4.12
CA MET A 107 -25.14 0.03 3.61
C MET A 107 -24.58 -0.90 2.52
N ARG A 108 -23.31 -0.73 2.12
CA ARG A 108 -22.70 -1.54 1.05
C ARG A 108 -21.96 -2.75 1.64
N LYS A 109 -21.84 -3.82 0.86
CA LYS A 109 -21.11 -5.03 1.25
C LYS A 109 -19.62 -4.70 1.39
N ARG A 110 -19.09 -4.87 2.61
CA ARG A 110 -17.67 -4.62 2.92
C ARG A 110 -16.76 -5.75 2.45
N TYR A 111 -17.25 -6.97 2.50
CA TYR A 111 -16.55 -8.17 2.09
C TYR A 111 -17.34 -8.85 0.98
N LEU A 112 -16.62 -9.27 -0.05
CA LEU A 112 -17.11 -10.18 -1.08
C LEU A 112 -16.88 -11.61 -0.59
N GLY A 113 -17.63 -12.55 -1.17
CA GLY A 113 -17.99 -13.86 -0.62
C GLY A 113 -16.83 -14.73 -0.13
N PRO A 114 -17.13 -15.93 0.38
CA PRO A 114 -16.10 -16.93 0.58
C PRO A 114 -15.55 -17.36 -0.79
N LEU A 115 -14.32 -16.94 -1.07
CA LEU A 115 -13.52 -17.30 -2.24
C LEU A 115 -12.55 -18.42 -1.87
N VAL A 116 -12.11 -19.21 -2.84
CA VAL A 116 -11.10 -20.25 -2.65
C VAL A 116 -9.79 -19.77 -3.24
N VAL A 117 -8.71 -19.90 -2.47
CA VAL A 117 -7.35 -19.63 -2.96
C VAL A 117 -6.89 -20.78 -3.85
N ILE A 118 -6.44 -20.51 -5.06
CA ILE A 118 -5.92 -21.53 -5.98
C ILE A 118 -4.39 -21.60 -5.85
N SER A 119 -3.74 -20.48 -6.10
CA SER A 119 -2.29 -20.36 -6.01
C SER A 119 -1.87 -18.91 -5.78
N ARG A 120 -0.56 -18.68 -5.71
CA ARG A 120 0.04 -17.37 -5.44
C ARG A 120 1.01 -17.05 -6.58
N ASN A 121 0.93 -15.83 -7.09
CA ASN A 121 1.83 -15.37 -8.14
C ASN A 121 3.21 -14.96 -7.58
N ARG A 122 4.16 -14.68 -8.48
CA ARG A 122 5.52 -14.22 -8.13
C ARG A 122 5.52 -12.92 -7.32
N GLY A 123 4.59 -12.01 -7.63
CA GLY A 123 4.38 -10.74 -6.90
C GLY A 123 3.76 -10.91 -5.50
N GLY A 124 3.36 -12.12 -5.12
CA GLY A 124 2.77 -12.41 -3.81
C GLY A 124 1.28 -12.12 -3.68
N ALA A 125 0.59 -11.77 -4.76
CA ALA A 125 -0.86 -11.73 -4.89
C ALA A 125 -1.43 -13.15 -5.07
N TYR A 126 -2.70 -13.32 -4.70
CA TYR A 126 -3.37 -14.61 -4.71
C TYR A 126 -4.34 -14.72 -5.87
N ILE A 127 -4.26 -15.84 -6.59
CA ILE A 127 -5.25 -16.22 -7.59
C ILE A 127 -6.38 -16.91 -6.84
N VAL A 128 -7.60 -16.40 -7.00
CA VAL A 128 -8.77 -16.91 -6.29
C VAL A 128 -9.91 -17.21 -7.26
N CYS A 129 -10.76 -18.15 -6.88
CA CYS A 129 -12.02 -18.42 -7.55
C CYS A 129 -13.21 -18.29 -6.62
N GLU A 130 -14.37 -18.07 -7.22
CA GLU A 130 -15.66 -18.26 -6.60
C GLU A 130 -15.94 -19.77 -6.38
N LEU A 131 -16.94 -20.08 -5.56
CA LEU A 131 -17.27 -21.46 -5.18
C LEU A 131 -17.77 -22.35 -6.34
N ASP A 132 -18.15 -21.74 -7.46
CA ASP A 132 -18.57 -22.42 -8.69
C ASP A 132 -17.40 -22.80 -9.61
N GLY A 133 -16.17 -22.39 -9.26
CA GLY A 133 -14.97 -22.60 -10.07
C GLY A 133 -14.60 -21.41 -10.96
N SER A 134 -15.39 -20.32 -10.95
CA SER A 134 -15.11 -19.12 -11.74
C SER A 134 -13.90 -18.37 -11.16
N VAL A 135 -12.80 -18.30 -11.91
CA VAL A 135 -11.55 -17.66 -11.48
C VAL A 135 -11.60 -16.14 -11.71
N HIS A 136 -11.14 -15.37 -10.73
CA HIS A 136 -10.99 -13.93 -10.91
C HIS A 136 -9.95 -13.64 -12.01
N HIS A 137 -10.30 -12.72 -12.92
CA HIS A 137 -9.47 -12.42 -14.09
C HIS A 137 -8.03 -11.97 -13.75
N ARG A 138 -7.85 -11.32 -12.59
CA ARG A 138 -6.59 -10.78 -12.11
C ARG A 138 -6.30 -11.30 -10.69
N PRO A 139 -5.01 -11.49 -10.32
CA PRO A 139 -4.64 -11.87 -8.96
C PRO A 139 -4.98 -10.78 -7.94
N ILE A 140 -5.46 -11.17 -6.76
CA ILE A 140 -5.88 -10.24 -5.71
C ILE A 140 -4.73 -10.00 -4.73
N ALA A 141 -4.47 -8.73 -4.42
CA ALA A 141 -3.44 -8.36 -3.46
C ALA A 141 -3.68 -8.96 -2.06
N ALA A 142 -2.61 -9.48 -1.43
CA ALA A 142 -2.68 -10.20 -0.16
C ALA A 142 -3.37 -9.42 0.97
N PHE A 143 -3.17 -8.10 1.06
CA PHE A 143 -3.78 -7.26 2.11
C PHE A 143 -5.31 -7.16 2.01
N ARG A 144 -5.89 -7.51 0.86
CA ARG A 144 -7.35 -7.53 0.64
C ARG A 144 -7.98 -8.83 1.11
N LEU A 145 -7.22 -9.89 1.30
CA LEU A 145 -7.74 -11.20 1.69
C LEU A 145 -7.71 -11.40 3.21
N ILE A 146 -8.80 -11.93 3.76
CA ILE A 146 -8.94 -12.29 5.18
C ILE A 146 -9.40 -13.75 5.26
N PRO A 147 -8.95 -14.55 6.24
CA PRO A 147 -9.47 -15.90 6.43
C PRO A 147 -10.99 -15.92 6.61
N TYR A 148 -11.66 -16.81 5.88
CA TYR A 148 -13.06 -17.16 6.12
C TYR A 148 -13.13 -18.34 7.09
N PHE A 149 -13.57 -18.08 8.32
CA PHE A 149 -13.75 -19.13 9.32
C PHE A 149 -15.07 -19.87 9.10
N ALA A 150 -15.02 -20.89 8.25
CA ALA A 150 -16.16 -21.78 8.03
C ALA A 150 -16.53 -22.53 9.32
N ARG A 151 -17.82 -22.67 9.59
CA ARG A 151 -18.33 -23.42 10.77
C ARG A 151 -18.21 -24.94 10.60
N GLN A 152 -18.00 -25.40 9.36
CA GLN A 152 -17.84 -26.80 8.97
C GLN A 152 -16.73 -26.87 7.92
N HIS A 153 -15.95 -27.96 7.94
CA HIS A 153 -14.88 -28.20 6.98
C HIS A 153 -15.48 -28.67 5.65
N ILE A 154 -15.10 -28.02 4.55
CA ILE A 154 -15.44 -28.44 3.19
C ILE A 154 -14.18 -29.05 2.60
N GLU A 155 -14.22 -30.34 2.28
CA GLU A 155 -13.15 -30.96 1.49
C GLU A 155 -13.24 -30.44 0.06
N LEU A 156 -12.13 -29.93 -0.45
CA LEU A 156 -12.09 -29.43 -1.82
C LEU A 156 -11.98 -30.62 -2.78
N PRO A 157 -12.82 -30.65 -3.82
CA PRO A 157 -12.64 -31.59 -4.91
C PRO A 157 -11.37 -31.25 -5.70
N ASP A 158 -11.01 -32.14 -6.63
CA ASP A 158 -9.91 -31.94 -7.56
C ASP A 158 -10.13 -30.67 -8.39
N LEU A 159 -9.23 -29.69 -8.22
CA LEU A 159 -9.37 -28.34 -8.78
C LEU A 159 -9.25 -28.37 -10.32
N ASP A 160 -8.49 -29.31 -10.87
CA ASP A 160 -8.19 -29.40 -12.31
C ASP A 160 -9.45 -29.60 -13.18
N GLY A 161 -10.53 -30.14 -12.62
CA GLY A 161 -11.80 -30.34 -13.32
C GLY A 161 -12.88 -29.26 -13.08
N LEU A 162 -12.64 -28.34 -12.14
CA LEU A 162 -13.64 -27.36 -11.69
C LEU A 162 -13.38 -25.94 -12.21
N LEU A 163 -12.12 -25.60 -12.49
CA LEU A 163 -11.75 -24.26 -12.92
C LEU A 163 -12.28 -23.96 -14.32
N ASP A 164 -12.78 -22.74 -14.50
CA ASP A 164 -13.25 -22.20 -15.78
C ASP A 164 -12.09 -21.77 -16.72
N ILE A 165 -10.85 -21.79 -16.23
CA ILE A 165 -9.65 -21.35 -16.95
C ILE A 165 -8.74 -22.54 -17.32
N SER A 166 -8.12 -22.45 -18.50
CA SER A 166 -7.08 -23.39 -18.94
C SER A 166 -5.83 -23.34 -18.05
N THR A 167 -5.18 -24.48 -17.85
CA THR A 167 -3.91 -24.60 -17.11
C THR A 167 -2.80 -23.68 -17.62
N ALA A 168 -2.79 -23.34 -18.92
CA ALA A 168 -1.83 -22.42 -19.50
C ALA A 168 -2.00 -20.98 -18.98
N ARG A 169 -3.24 -20.51 -18.86
CA ARG A 169 -3.53 -19.17 -18.36
C ARG A 169 -3.37 -19.06 -16.85
N LEU A 170 -3.63 -20.14 -16.10
CA LEU A 170 -3.28 -20.19 -14.68
C LEU A 170 -1.76 -19.99 -14.47
N ARG A 171 -0.92 -20.67 -15.27
CA ARG A 171 0.54 -20.48 -15.22
C ARG A 171 0.97 -19.08 -15.61
N GLU A 172 0.32 -18.48 -16.61
CA GLU A 172 0.57 -17.08 -16.99
C GLU A 172 0.32 -16.13 -15.80
N MET A 173 -0.78 -16.33 -15.06
CA MET A 173 -1.10 -15.54 -13.87
C MET A 173 -0.16 -15.81 -12.70
N GLU A 174 0.36 -17.03 -12.56
CA GLU A 174 1.36 -17.36 -11.55
C GLU A 174 2.70 -16.67 -11.82
N ASP A 175 3.08 -16.58 -13.09
CA ASP A 175 4.33 -15.96 -13.53
C ASP A 175 4.29 -14.43 -13.62
N SER A 176 3.11 -13.81 -13.50
CA SER A 176 2.98 -12.35 -13.46
C SER A 176 3.27 -11.78 -12.08
N ASP A 177 3.74 -10.52 -12.05
CA ASP A 177 3.86 -9.72 -10.83
C ASP A 177 2.67 -8.76 -10.64
N ASP A 178 1.69 -8.84 -11.54
CA ASP A 178 0.52 -7.97 -11.54
C ASP A 178 -0.44 -8.38 -10.42
N ALA A 179 -0.97 -7.37 -9.73
CA ALA A 179 -2.09 -7.51 -8.82
C ALA A 179 -3.23 -6.62 -9.32
N ASP A 180 -4.46 -6.95 -8.96
CA ASP A 180 -5.61 -6.08 -9.10
C ASP A 180 -5.33 -4.74 -8.44
N GLU A 181 -4.96 -3.76 -9.25
CA GLU A 181 -4.90 -2.37 -8.83
C GLU A 181 -6.31 -1.96 -8.43
N ASP A 182 -6.44 -1.42 -7.22
CA ASP A 182 -7.66 -0.76 -6.80
C ASP A 182 -7.84 0.45 -7.74
N GLU A 183 -8.54 0.27 -8.85
CA GLU A 183 -8.99 1.39 -9.68
C GLU A 183 -9.95 2.21 -8.81
N ASP A 184 -9.37 3.19 -8.10
CA ASP A 184 -10.05 4.28 -7.41
C ASP A 184 -10.69 5.22 -8.46
N GLU A 185 -11.35 4.67 -9.48
CA GLU A 185 -12.28 5.45 -10.25
C GLU A 185 -13.55 5.58 -9.40
N ASP A 186 -13.71 6.77 -8.82
CA ASP A 186 -15.01 7.38 -8.57
C ASP A 186 -15.78 7.50 -9.91
N ILE A 187 -16.08 6.36 -10.55
CA ILE A 187 -17.10 6.31 -11.58
C ILE A 187 -18.38 6.68 -10.83
N ALA A 188 -18.81 7.92 -11.01
CA ALA A 188 -20.16 8.33 -10.73
C ALA A 188 -21.06 7.35 -11.49
N LEU A 189 -21.53 6.32 -10.78
CA LEU A 189 -22.54 5.42 -11.30
C LEU A 189 -23.69 6.32 -11.77
N PRO A 190 -24.15 6.21 -13.03
CA PRO A 190 -25.30 6.97 -13.49
C PRO A 190 -26.45 6.72 -12.50
N ALA A 191 -27.12 7.80 -12.13
CA ALA A 191 -28.26 7.76 -11.23
C ALA A 191 -29.22 6.68 -11.72
N ASP A 192 -29.66 5.82 -10.80
CA ASP A 192 -30.60 4.74 -11.04
C ASP A 192 -31.69 5.21 -12.02
N GLU A 193 -31.71 4.65 -13.23
CA GLU A 193 -32.88 4.81 -14.12
C GLU A 193 -34.06 4.18 -13.39
N GLU A 194 -35.07 5.01 -13.15
CA GLU A 194 -36.33 4.67 -12.52
C GLU A 194 -36.92 3.42 -13.17
N LEU A 195 -36.98 2.32 -12.42
CA LEU A 195 -37.91 1.24 -12.72
C LEU A 195 -39.29 1.71 -12.26
N GLU A 196 -40.01 2.41 -13.15
CA GLU A 196 -41.46 2.51 -13.07
C GLU A 196 -42.07 1.10 -13.17
N VAL A 197 -42.84 0.72 -12.16
CA VAL A 197 -43.87 -0.33 -12.22
C VAL A 197 -45.14 0.24 -11.60
#